data_AF-A0A950CQ88-F1
#
_entry.id   AF-A0A950CQ88-F1
#
_cell.length_a   1.000
_cell.length_b   1.000
_cell.length_c   1.000
_cell.angle_alpha   90.00
_cell.angle_beta   90.00
_cell.angle_gamma   90.00
#
_symmetry.space_group_name_H-M   'P 1'
#
loop_
_entity.id
_entity.type
_entity.pdbx_description
1 polymer ?
#
loop_
_entity_poly.entity_id
_entity_poly.type
_entity_poly.pdbx_seq_one_letter_code
_entity_poly.pdbx_strand_id
1 'polypeptide(L)'
;SISTPFAMTVSGEIGGVPELTAVFVILTGIWGAAFGEAALYLLPFKSSLARGTSFGLGAHVVGSSKAREIDPEEGAVAALVMVLTGIFNVLIAPLAEVALRQ
;
A
#
# COMPACT_ATOMS: atom_id res chain seq x y z
N SER A 1 0.70 -3.94 1.60
CA SER A 1 -0.15 -3.92 2.80
C SER A 1 -1.53 -4.39 2.42
N ILE A 2 -2.10 -5.37 3.11
CA ILE A 2 -3.55 -5.62 3.02
C ILE A 2 -4.26 -4.56 3.87
N SER A 3 -5.40 -4.06 3.43
CA SER A 3 -6.16 -3.06 4.18
C SER A 3 -6.72 -3.68 5.46
N THR A 4 -6.66 -2.98 6.59
CA THR A 4 -7.09 -3.47 7.91
C THR A 4 -8.44 -4.19 7.90
N PRO A 5 -9.50 -3.70 7.21
CA PRO A 5 -10.78 -4.40 7.16
C PRO A 5 -10.69 -5.79 6.52
N PHE A 6 -9.94 -5.91 5.42
CA PHE A 6 -9.72 -7.18 4.73
C PHE A 6 -8.91 -8.15 5.59
N ALA A 7 -7.86 -7.66 6.24
CA ALA A 7 -7.02 -8.48 7.10
C ALA A 7 -7.78 -9.05 8.31
N MET A 8 -8.64 -8.24 8.91
CA MET A 8 -9.49 -8.64 10.04
C MET A 8 -10.52 -9.70 9.64
N THR A 9 -11.17 -9.54 8.48
CA THR A 9 -12.11 -10.54 7.94
C THR A 9 -11.43 -11.88 7.71
N VAL A 10 -10.28 -11.90 7.02
CA VAL A 10 -9.52 -13.14 6.77
C VAL A 10 -9.03 -13.77 8.08
N SER A 11 -8.55 -12.96 9.04
CA SER A 11 -8.12 -13.45 10.35
C SER A 11 -9.26 -14.17 11.08
N GLY A 12 -10.47 -13.61 11.08
CA GLY A 12 -11.64 -14.27 11.65
C GLY A 12 -11.99 -15.59 10.95
N GLU A 13 -11.90 -15.64 9.62
CA GLU A 13 -12.20 -16.86 8.84
C GLU A 13 -11.22 -18.01 9.08
N ILE A 14 -9.95 -17.71 9.39
CA ILE A 14 -8.91 -18.72 9.64
C ILE A 14 -8.69 -19.04 11.14
N GLY A 15 -9.55 -18.53 12.03
CA GLY A 15 -9.47 -18.76 13.47
C GLY A 15 -8.44 -17.89 14.22
N GLY A 16 -7.97 -16.82 13.59
CA GLY A 16 -7.12 -15.80 14.20
C GLY A 16 -7.92 -14.80 15.06
N VAL A 17 -7.19 -13.91 15.76
CA VAL A 17 -7.77 -12.84 16.60
C VAL A 17 -7.76 -11.53 15.81
N PRO A 18 -8.90 -11.05 15.29
CA PRO A 18 -8.96 -9.87 14.43
C PRO A 18 -8.38 -8.61 15.07
N GLU A 19 -8.52 -8.44 16.39
CA GLU A 19 -7.95 -7.29 17.11
C GLU A 19 -6.41 -7.31 17.06
N LEU A 20 -5.77 -8.47 17.26
CA LEU A 20 -4.32 -8.58 17.13
C LEU A 20 -3.88 -8.36 15.67
N THR A 21 -4.65 -8.86 14.71
CA THR A 21 -4.37 -8.63 13.29
C THR A 21 -4.41 -7.13 12.96
N ALA A 22 -5.38 -6.40 13.49
CA ALA A 22 -5.45 -4.94 13.31
C ALA A 22 -4.19 -4.25 13.85
N VAL A 23 -3.74 -4.63 15.06
CA VAL A 23 -2.51 -4.09 15.67
C VAL A 23 -1.29 -4.38 14.79
N PHE A 24 -1.10 -5.62 14.33
CA PHE A 24 0.03 -5.96 13.46
C PHE A 24 -0.03 -5.28 12.10
N VAL A 25 -1.22 -5.11 11.51
CA VAL A 25 -1.40 -4.37 10.25
C VAL A 25 -1.07 -2.89 10.43
N ILE A 26 -1.47 -2.28 11.54
CA ILE A 26 -1.11 -0.88 11.85
C ILE A 26 0.39 -0.76 12.06
N LEU A 27 1.01 -1.66 12.84
CA LEU A 27 2.45 -1.64 13.09
C LEU A 27 3.23 -1.82 11.78
N THR A 28 2.91 -2.83 10.97
CA THR A 28 3.54 -3.03 9.66
C THR A 28 3.28 -1.87 8.70
N GLY A 29 2.14 -1.18 8.81
CA GLY A 29 1.86 0.06 8.10
C GLY A 29 2.76 1.23 8.53
N ILE A 30 2.99 1.39 9.85
CA ILE A 30 3.89 2.42 10.41
C ILE A 30 5.34 2.14 10.01
N TRP A 31 5.82 0.91 10.16
CA TRP A 31 7.16 0.51 9.73
C TRP A 31 7.31 0.63 8.21
N GLY A 32 6.32 0.21 7.43
CA GLY A 32 6.30 0.40 5.97
C GLY A 32 6.35 1.87 5.56
N ALA A 33 5.67 2.76 6.29
CA ALA A 33 5.74 4.19 6.04
C ALA A 33 7.12 4.78 6.41
N ALA A 34 7.67 4.42 7.57
CA ALA A 34 8.96 4.93 8.04
C ALA A 34 10.15 4.45 7.19
N PHE A 35 10.14 3.19 6.74
CA PHE A 35 11.24 2.59 5.97
C PHE A 35 11.03 2.65 4.46
N GLY A 36 9.78 2.71 3.99
CA GLY A 36 9.47 2.88 2.57
C GLY A 36 9.94 4.23 2.03
N GLU A 37 9.86 5.29 2.84
CA GLU A 37 10.37 6.62 2.49
C GLU A 37 11.90 6.61 2.34
N ALA A 38 12.61 5.93 3.24
CA ALA A 38 14.07 5.77 3.17
C ALA A 38 14.52 4.93 1.96
N ALA A 39 13.77 3.89 1.60
CA ALA A 39 14.04 3.07 0.42
C ALA A 39 13.87 3.85 -0.89
N LEU A 40 12.91 4.78 -0.95
CA LEU A 40 12.68 5.64 -2.12
C LEU A 40 13.79 6.68 -2.30
N TYR A 41 14.36 7.19 -1.22
CA TYR A 41 15.51 8.11 -1.27
C TYR A 41 16.82 7.42 -1.70
N LEU A 42 16.95 6.11 -1.49
CA LEU A 42 18.11 5.34 -1.93
C LEU A 42 18.10 5.01 -3.43
N LEU A 43 16.94 5.13 -4.09
CA LEU A 43 16.78 4.78 -5.50
C LEU A 43 17.01 6.03 -6.39
N PRO A 44 17.99 6.01 -7.30
CA PRO A 44 18.33 7.17 -8.14
C PRO A 44 17.33 7.33 -9.29
N PHE A 45 16.12 7.80 -8.99
CA PHE A 45 15.12 8.08 -10.00
C PHE A 45 15.39 9.42 -10.70
N LYS A 46 15.55 9.38 -12.03
CA LYS A 46 15.85 10.57 -12.87
C LYS A 46 14.61 11.26 -13.46
N SER A 47 13.41 10.70 -13.27
CA SER A 47 12.16 11.17 -13.88
C SER A 47 11.05 11.28 -12.83
N SER A 48 10.27 12.36 -12.89
CA SER A 48 9.10 12.61 -12.03
C SER A 48 8.08 11.47 -12.10
N LEU A 49 7.94 10.83 -13.27
CA LEU A 49 7.05 9.68 -13.44
C LEU A 49 7.56 8.45 -12.69
N ALA A 50 8.87 8.20 -12.72
CA ALA A 50 9.47 7.10 -11.98
C ALA A 50 9.42 7.34 -10.46
N ARG A 51 9.63 8.59 -10.01
CA ARG A 51 9.51 8.98 -8.60
C ARG A 51 8.07 8.85 -8.12
N GLY A 52 7.13 9.47 -8.81
CA GLY A 52 5.70 9.41 -8.49
C GLY A 52 5.15 7.98 -8.50
N THR A 53 5.54 7.16 -9.47
CA THR A 53 5.15 5.74 -9.51
C THR A 53 5.69 4.95 -8.33
N SER A 54 6.93 5.24 -7.92
CA SER A 54 7.54 4.55 -6.77
C SER A 54 6.91 5.00 -5.45
N PHE A 55 6.55 6.27 -5.31
CA PHE A 55 5.73 6.75 -4.20
C PHE A 55 4.33 6.10 -4.19
N GLY A 56 3.69 5.95 -5.35
CA GLY A 56 2.35 5.34 -5.46
C GLY A 56 2.32 3.82 -5.25
N LEU A 57 3.35 3.08 -5.70
CA LEU A 57 3.47 1.62 -5.53
C LEU A 57 4.08 1.22 -4.18
N GLY A 58 5.13 1.93 -3.77
CA GLY A 58 5.97 1.57 -2.63
C GLY A 58 5.53 2.21 -1.32
N ALA A 59 4.92 3.39 -1.37
CA ALA A 59 4.52 4.09 -0.18
C ALA A 59 3.00 4.12 -0.02
N HIS A 60 2.60 3.69 1.18
CA HIS A 60 1.27 3.90 1.73
C HIS A 60 0.83 5.38 1.64
N VAL A 61 -0.40 5.72 2.03
CA VAL A 61 -0.98 7.10 1.98
C VAL A 61 0.02 8.20 2.36
N VAL A 62 0.90 7.92 3.33
CA VAL A 62 2.01 8.77 3.77
C VAL A 62 2.97 9.17 2.64
N GLY A 63 3.51 8.25 1.83
CA GLY A 63 4.46 8.65 0.78
C GLY A 63 3.80 9.29 -0.44
N SER A 64 2.52 9.03 -0.70
CA SER A 64 1.76 9.80 -1.69
C SER A 64 1.54 11.25 -1.25
N SER A 65 1.36 11.49 0.07
CA SER A 65 1.30 12.85 0.62
C SER A 65 2.64 13.58 0.51
N LYS A 66 3.76 12.89 0.77
CA LYS A 66 5.11 13.44 0.61
C LYS A 66 5.47 13.71 -0.86
N ALA A 67 5.10 12.84 -1.79
CA ALA A 67 5.31 13.06 -3.23
C ALA A 67 4.72 14.41 -3.66
N ARG A 68 3.52 14.73 -3.16
CA ARG A 68 2.84 16.00 -3.42
C ARG A 68 3.47 17.21 -2.72
N GLU A 69 4.14 17.02 -1.58
CA GLU A 69 4.96 18.06 -0.94
C GLU A 69 6.25 18.33 -1.72
N ILE A 70 6.85 17.30 -2.32
CA ILE A 70 8.11 17.44 -3.07
C ILE A 70 7.86 18.04 -4.46
N ASP A 71 6.89 17.50 -5.20
CA ASP A 71 6.52 18.02 -6.52
C ASP A 71 5.03 17.71 -6.86
N PRO A 72 4.25 18.68 -7.34
CA PRO A 72 2.84 18.46 -7.67
C PRO A 72 2.61 17.36 -8.73
N GLU A 73 3.51 17.21 -9.70
CA GLU A 73 3.45 16.22 -10.77
C GLU A 73 3.73 14.82 -10.22
N GLU A 74 4.73 14.67 -9.35
CA GLU A 74 5.02 13.41 -8.65
C GLU A 74 3.85 12.98 -7.76
N GLY A 75 3.23 13.92 -7.07
CA GLY A 75 2.02 13.69 -6.28
C GLY A 75 0.83 13.23 -7.12
N ALA A 76 0.64 13.80 -8.31
CA ALA A 76 -0.42 13.41 -9.25
C ALA A 76 -0.21 11.99 -9.79
N VAL A 77 1.03 11.65 -10.18
CA VAL A 77 1.39 10.31 -10.64
C VAL A 77 1.23 9.28 -9.51
N ALA A 78 1.66 9.60 -8.29
CA ALA A 78 1.50 8.74 -7.12
C ALA A 78 0.04 8.45 -6.82
N ALA A 79 -0.83 9.47 -6.88
CA ALA A 79 -2.26 9.32 -6.66
C ALA A 79 -2.93 8.44 -7.74
N LEU A 80 -2.57 8.63 -9.02
CA LEU A 80 -3.07 7.80 -10.12
C LEU A 80 -2.71 6.33 -9.91
N VAL A 81 -1.44 6.06 -9.60
CA VAL A 81 -0.93 4.71 -9.36
C VAL A 81 -1.64 4.06 -8.18
N MET A 82 -1.88 4.79 -7.09
CA MET A 82 -2.62 4.29 -5.92
C MET A 82 -4.05 3.88 -6.27
N VAL A 83 -4.76 4.68 -7.07
CA VAL A 83 -6.11 4.34 -7.55
C VAL A 83 -6.09 3.07 -8.40
N LEU A 84 -5.14 2.97 -9.34
CA LEU A 84 -5.00 1.80 -10.20
C LEU A 84 -4.68 0.54 -9.40
N THR A 85 -3.75 0.62 -8.43
CA THR A 85 -3.44 -0.49 -7.53
C THR A 85 -4.65 -0.88 -6.69
N GLY A 86 -5.44 0.08 -6.21
CA GLY A 86 -6.68 -0.17 -5.48
C GLY A 86 -7.71 -0.93 -6.33
N ILE A 87 -7.93 -0.51 -7.58
CA ILE A 87 -8.82 -1.20 -8.53
C ILE A 87 -8.33 -2.62 -8.78
N PHE A 88 -7.02 -2.80 -9.05
CA PHE A 88 -6.42 -4.12 -9.25
C PHE A 88 -6.64 -5.04 -8.04
N ASN A 89 -6.45 -4.52 -6.82
CA ASN A 89 -6.61 -5.30 -5.62
C ASN A 89 -8.08 -5.70 -5.40
N VAL A 90 -9.04 -4.83 -5.69
CA VAL A 90 -10.49 -5.14 -5.62
C VAL A 90 -10.88 -6.21 -6.64
N LEU A 91 -10.31 -6.19 -7.84
CA LEU A 91 -10.59 -7.18 -8.87
C LEU A 91 -9.96 -8.55 -8.56
N ILE A 92 -8.76 -8.56 -7.98
CA ILE A 92 -8.02 -9.79 -7.66
C ILE A 92 -8.51 -10.43 -6.34
N ALA A 93 -8.91 -9.63 -5.36
CA ALA A 93 -9.38 -10.11 -4.05
C ALA A 93 -10.41 -11.26 -4.12
N PRO A 94 -11.51 -11.17 -4.90
CA PRO A 94 -12.48 -12.26 -4.99
C PRO A 94 -11.90 -13.50 -5.69
N LEU A 95 -10.97 -13.33 -6.63
CA LEU A 95 -10.30 -14.46 -7.31
C LEU A 95 -9.36 -15.20 -6.35
N ALA A 96 -8.64 -14.46 -5.50
CA ALA A 96 -7.78 -15.01 -4.46
C ALA A 96 -8.59 -15.72 -3.37
N GLU A 97 -9.74 -15.17 -2.97
CA GLU A 97 -10.68 -15.81 -2.03
C GLU A 97 -11.16 -17.17 -2.56
N VAL A 98 -11.56 -17.23 -3.83
CA VAL A 98 -12.02 -18.48 -4.46
C VAL A 98 -10.89 -19.51 -4.58
N ALA A 99 -9.65 -19.08 -4.86
CA ALA A 99 -8.50 -19.97 -4.98
C ALA A 99 -8.00 -20.54 -3.64
N LEU A 100 -8.15 -19.80 -2.54
CA LEU A 100 -7.72 -20.19 -1.19
C LEU A 100 -8.75 -21.05 -0.43
N ARG A 101 -10.01 -21.11 -0.92
CA ARG A 101 -11.07 -21.95 -0.36
C ARG A 101 -11.10 -23.38 -0.92
N GLN A 102 -10.07 -23.79 -1.67
CA GLN A 102 -9.82 -25.18 -2.10
C GLN A 102 -8.79 -25.86 -1.19
#